data_AF-A0A5N6GGJ0-F1
#
_entry.id   AF-A0A5N6GGJ0-F1
#
_cell.length_a   1.000
_cell.length_b   1.000
_cell.length_c   1.000
_cell.angle_alpha   90.00
_cell.angle_beta   90.00
_cell.angle_gamma   90.00
#
_symmetry.space_group_name_H-M   'P 1'
#
loop_
_entity.id
_entity.type
_entity.pdbx_description
1 polymer ?
#
loop_
_entity_poly.entity_id
_entity_poly.type
_entity_poly.pdbx_seq_one_letter_code
_entity_poly.pdbx_strand_id
1 'polypeptide(L)'
;MQATSVHQPVIIVGASLVGLSAALCLSKHRVPTIVLEKHAAISKHPRAIGFTSRTLEIYRWLGIADQIPEVPKDFNLMRARVESMTGKWFESTSWSDTGNSNKRSSQEVPAPKKQYSPSRGAALPQDQLEAILQVTAIDRGVDIRRQHWVKNVMQNQASVIVTVVDPQGKEIQIEGSYLIAADGSRSTIRELLQIPRNGRGHMQTMRSVLFRAPLEEYMQGVHQFNIDQPDLKAFMTTYNDGRWVLMFHDDVERDEPTLRSAINQAIGRSDLSVDIITTGRWDLAALVADTFQSGRVFLAGDAAHTLPPNRGGYGANTGIHDVDNLAWKLAAVLSGKSSPELLDTYDVERRPVALLRHDQIFARADYKVHLDKATPAGKKLDDDAMEFGQLYLSNGFIGVDNNLPRALKPDEWAGQPGTHVPHFWVIQDGTPFSILDRVGEDSWTLLSESAEWGNVVAQVNLGSTVTLKHVCIGRDVQFADEGSFQETLGVSATGASLLRPDGYIAWRTKEMPANPAKCLDDVVTQVAFRVNSRQN
;
A
#
# COMPACT_ATOMS: atom_id res chain seq x y z
N MET A 1 -6.70 40.88 -1.92
CA MET A 1 -7.22 39.73 -2.68
C MET A 1 -6.02 39.07 -3.34
N GLN A 2 -5.44 38.04 -2.70
CA GLN A 2 -4.38 37.25 -3.32
C GLN A 2 -5.02 36.41 -4.42
N ALA A 3 -4.51 36.52 -5.65
CA ALA A 3 -4.89 35.61 -6.72
C ALA A 3 -4.49 34.19 -6.30
N THR A 4 -5.47 33.36 -5.95
CA THR A 4 -5.29 31.92 -5.87
C THR A 4 -4.89 31.46 -7.27
N SER A 5 -3.60 31.23 -7.53
CA SER A 5 -3.19 30.50 -8.72
C SER A 5 -3.84 29.12 -8.61
N VAL A 6 -4.86 28.88 -9.41
CA VAL A 6 -5.45 27.54 -9.53
C VAL A 6 -4.38 26.69 -10.19
N HIS A 7 -3.62 25.93 -9.40
CA HIS A 7 -2.65 24.99 -9.94
C HIS A 7 -3.37 24.03 -10.89
N GLN A 8 -2.75 23.73 -12.03
CA GLN A 8 -3.24 22.71 -12.93
C GLN A 8 -3.39 21.37 -12.16
N PRO A 9 -4.36 20.53 -12.53
CA PRO A 9 -4.62 19.31 -11.78
C PRO A 9 -3.46 18.32 -11.91
N VAL A 10 -3.37 17.40 -10.94
CA VAL A 10 -2.66 16.14 -11.13
C VAL A 10 -3.58 15.19 -11.88
N ILE A 11 -3.09 14.62 -12.98
CA ILE A 11 -3.84 13.65 -13.78
C ILE A 11 -3.49 12.25 -13.28
N ILE A 12 -4.49 11.44 -12.97
CA ILE A 12 -4.33 10.03 -12.61
C ILE A 12 -4.91 9.18 -13.75
N VAL A 13 -4.17 8.20 -14.23
CA VAL A 13 -4.66 7.26 -15.25
C VAL A 13 -4.91 5.91 -14.58
N GLY A 14 -6.16 5.47 -14.56
CA GLY A 14 -6.66 4.28 -13.88
C GLY A 14 -7.46 4.62 -12.61
N ALA A 15 -8.68 4.09 -12.50
CA ALA A 15 -9.58 4.25 -11.35
C ALA A 15 -9.88 2.91 -10.65
N SER A 16 -8.82 2.13 -10.43
CA SER A 16 -8.82 0.97 -9.53
C SER A 16 -8.26 1.37 -8.15
N LEU A 17 -7.95 0.41 -7.28
CA LEU A 17 -7.47 0.65 -5.91
C LEU A 17 -6.40 1.75 -5.82
N VAL A 18 -5.31 1.61 -6.57
CA VAL A 18 -4.15 2.51 -6.48
C VAL A 18 -4.48 3.93 -6.96
N GLY A 19 -5.19 4.05 -8.08
CA GLY A 19 -5.56 5.36 -8.63
C GLY A 19 -6.61 6.08 -7.78
N LEU A 20 -7.58 5.36 -7.23
CA LEU A 20 -8.56 5.94 -6.31
C LEU A 20 -7.91 6.33 -4.97
N SER A 21 -6.98 5.52 -4.45
CA SER A 21 -6.21 5.90 -3.26
C SER A 21 -5.33 7.13 -3.53
N ALA A 22 -4.69 7.24 -4.69
CA ALA A 22 -3.95 8.44 -5.07
C ALA A 22 -4.83 9.69 -5.09
N ALA A 23 -6.04 9.57 -5.65
CA ALA A 23 -7.01 10.65 -5.68
C ALA A 23 -7.41 11.09 -4.26
N LEU A 24 -7.64 10.14 -3.36
CA LEU A 24 -7.96 10.45 -1.97
C LEU A 24 -6.78 11.11 -1.23
N CYS A 25 -5.56 10.60 -1.38
CA CYS A 25 -4.37 11.19 -0.78
C CYS A 25 -4.16 12.63 -1.27
N LEU A 26 -4.30 12.89 -2.57
CA LEU A 26 -4.21 14.24 -3.14
C LEU A 26 -5.36 15.16 -2.67
N SER A 27 -6.58 14.62 -2.56
CA SER A 27 -7.75 15.38 -2.08
C SER A 27 -7.58 15.85 -0.64
N LYS A 28 -6.93 15.04 0.22
CA LYS A 28 -6.60 15.40 1.60
C LYS A 28 -5.74 16.67 1.66
N HIS A 29 -4.81 16.80 0.72
CA HIS A 29 -3.96 17.99 0.54
C HIS A 29 -4.57 19.10 -0.34
N ARG A 30 -5.84 18.95 -0.76
CA ARG A 30 -6.56 19.90 -1.63
C ARG A 30 -5.87 20.14 -2.98
N VAL A 31 -5.19 19.12 -3.52
CA VAL A 31 -4.61 19.17 -4.86
C VAL A 31 -5.71 18.87 -5.89
N PRO A 32 -6.00 19.77 -6.85
CA PRO A 32 -6.97 19.50 -7.91
C PRO A 32 -6.57 18.23 -8.67
N THR A 33 -7.52 17.33 -8.89
CA THR A 33 -7.22 15.99 -9.40
C THR A 33 -8.25 15.57 -10.44
N ILE A 34 -7.77 15.02 -11.57
CA ILE A 34 -8.59 14.38 -12.61
C ILE A 34 -8.18 12.91 -12.70
N VAL A 35 -9.12 11.99 -12.58
CA VAL A 35 -8.91 10.55 -12.79
C VAL A 35 -9.51 10.14 -14.14
N LEU A 36 -8.70 9.51 -14.99
CA LEU A 36 -9.12 8.99 -16.29
C LEU A 36 -9.22 7.46 -16.23
N GLU A 37 -10.37 6.91 -16.56
CA GLU A 37 -10.62 5.47 -16.55
C GLU A 37 -11.28 5.02 -17.85
N LYS A 38 -10.75 3.96 -18.46
CA LYS A 38 -11.24 3.43 -19.74
C LYS A 38 -12.52 2.60 -19.60
N HIS A 39 -12.75 2.00 -18.44
CA HIS A 39 -13.89 1.14 -18.17
C HIS A 39 -15.10 1.94 -17.66
N ALA A 40 -16.29 1.56 -18.12
CA ALA A 40 -17.54 2.22 -17.75
C ALA A 40 -17.94 2.03 -16.27
N ALA A 41 -17.45 0.97 -15.63
CA ALA A 41 -17.76 0.65 -14.24
C ALA A 41 -16.59 -0.10 -13.57
N ILE A 42 -16.69 -0.26 -12.26
CA ILE A 42 -15.83 -1.14 -11.45
C ILE A 42 -15.91 -2.58 -11.99
N SER A 43 -14.80 -3.31 -11.93
CA SER A 43 -14.75 -4.71 -12.38
C SER A 43 -15.69 -5.57 -11.57
N LYS A 44 -16.52 -6.38 -12.24
CA LYS A 44 -17.38 -7.39 -11.58
C LYS A 44 -16.59 -8.57 -11.00
N HIS A 45 -15.37 -8.79 -11.48
CA HIS A 45 -14.47 -9.82 -10.96
C HIS A 45 -13.57 -9.19 -9.90
N PRO A 46 -13.76 -9.47 -8.60
CA PRO A 46 -12.86 -8.97 -7.57
C PRO A 46 -11.52 -9.69 -7.73
N ARG A 47 -10.40 -8.96 -7.63
CA ARG A 47 -9.06 -9.55 -7.76
C ARG A 47 -8.40 -9.70 -6.39
N ALA A 48 -8.19 -8.58 -5.70
CA ALA A 48 -7.68 -8.58 -4.33
C ALA A 48 -8.80 -8.76 -3.28
N ILE A 49 -8.41 -9.29 -2.11
CA ILE A 49 -9.29 -9.43 -0.92
C ILE A 49 -8.57 -8.96 0.36
N GLY A 50 -7.26 -9.23 0.50
CA GLY A 50 -6.49 -8.91 1.70
C GLY A 50 -5.82 -7.54 1.66
N PHE A 51 -6.17 -6.69 2.63
CA PHE A 51 -5.51 -5.40 2.88
C PHE A 51 -4.81 -5.43 4.23
N THR A 52 -3.57 -4.97 4.25
CA THR A 52 -2.70 -5.06 5.42
C THR A 52 -2.97 -3.94 6.42
N SER A 53 -2.52 -4.11 7.67
CA SER A 53 -2.65 -3.09 8.71
C SER A 53 -2.07 -1.73 8.31
N ARG A 54 -0.91 -1.67 7.63
CA ARG A 54 -0.35 -0.39 7.14
C ARG A 54 -1.25 0.29 6.11
N THR A 55 -1.91 -0.48 5.25
CA THR A 55 -2.91 0.07 4.31
C THR A 55 -4.11 0.64 5.07
N LEU A 56 -4.53 -0.02 6.14
CA LEU A 56 -5.63 0.44 6.99
C LEU A 56 -5.24 1.68 7.80
N GLU A 57 -3.97 1.85 8.19
CA GLU A 57 -3.46 3.12 8.75
C GLU A 57 -3.59 4.28 7.75
N ILE A 58 -3.24 4.05 6.48
CA ILE A 58 -3.41 5.07 5.43
C ILE A 58 -4.88 5.45 5.29
N TYR A 59 -5.78 4.46 5.24
CA TYR A 59 -7.22 4.73 5.17
C TYR A 59 -7.79 5.37 6.44
N ARG A 60 -7.17 5.13 7.59
CA ARG A 60 -7.46 5.83 8.85
C ARG A 60 -7.06 7.30 8.77
N TRP A 61 -5.87 7.62 8.26
CA TRP A 61 -5.47 9.00 7.99
C TRP A 61 -6.31 9.70 6.93
N LEU A 62 -6.84 8.92 5.98
CA LEU A 62 -7.80 9.40 5.00
C LEU A 62 -9.22 9.50 5.58
N GLY A 63 -9.48 9.15 6.84
CA GLY A 63 -10.80 9.30 7.48
C GLY A 63 -11.87 8.36 6.94
N ILE A 64 -11.49 7.20 6.40
CA ILE A 64 -12.43 6.19 5.88
C ILE A 64 -12.27 4.81 6.52
N ALA A 65 -11.45 4.67 7.56
CA ALA A 65 -11.26 3.40 8.25
C ALA A 65 -12.59 2.79 8.76
N ASP A 66 -13.51 3.61 9.27
CA ASP A 66 -14.80 3.14 9.79
C ASP A 66 -15.71 2.52 8.70
N GLN A 67 -15.44 2.79 7.43
CA GLN A 67 -16.16 2.20 6.30
C GLN A 67 -15.56 0.85 5.87
N ILE A 68 -14.38 0.50 6.37
CA ILE A 68 -13.61 -0.69 5.97
C ILE A 68 -13.56 -1.65 7.16
N PRO A 69 -14.33 -2.76 7.14
CA PRO A 69 -14.36 -3.67 8.27
C PRO A 69 -13.02 -4.40 8.44
N GLU A 70 -12.44 -4.26 9.63
CA GLU A 70 -11.24 -4.99 10.03
C GLU A 70 -11.55 -6.47 10.31
N VAL A 71 -10.60 -7.35 9.99
CA VAL A 71 -10.70 -8.76 10.35
C VAL A 71 -10.73 -8.93 11.88
N PRO A 72 -11.44 -9.95 12.42
CA PRO A 72 -11.39 -10.27 13.84
C PRO A 72 -9.97 -10.54 14.36
N LYS A 73 -9.73 -10.34 15.67
CA LYS A 73 -8.43 -10.62 16.31
C LYS A 73 -7.95 -12.06 16.10
N ASP A 74 -8.90 -13.00 16.13
CA ASP A 74 -8.62 -14.44 15.97
C ASP A 74 -8.83 -14.92 14.53
N PHE A 75 -8.88 -13.99 13.56
CA PHE A 75 -9.02 -14.36 12.16
C PHE A 75 -7.81 -15.18 11.71
N ASN A 76 -8.08 -16.40 11.27
CA ASN A 76 -7.08 -17.26 10.67
C ASN A 76 -7.55 -17.75 9.31
N LEU A 77 -6.81 -17.40 8.27
CA LEU A 77 -7.11 -17.86 6.93
C LEU A 77 -6.73 -19.35 6.82
N MET A 78 -7.71 -20.21 6.72
CA MET A 78 -7.50 -21.65 6.57
C MET A 78 -7.59 -22.08 5.10
N ARG A 79 -6.68 -22.98 4.71
CA ARG A 79 -6.66 -23.63 3.39
C ARG A 79 -6.72 -25.14 3.53
N ALA A 80 -7.50 -25.82 2.71
CA ALA A 80 -7.55 -27.28 2.65
C ALA A 80 -7.17 -27.82 1.28
N ARG A 81 -6.53 -28.99 1.24
CA ARG A 81 -6.45 -29.83 0.04
C ARG A 81 -7.57 -30.86 0.11
N VAL A 82 -8.41 -30.88 -0.90
CA VAL A 82 -9.63 -31.70 -0.92
C VAL A 82 -9.80 -32.36 -2.29
N GLU A 83 -10.46 -33.51 -2.32
CA GLU A 83 -10.99 -34.06 -3.55
C GLU A 83 -12.08 -33.13 -4.09
N SER A 84 -13.08 -32.82 -3.26
CA SER A 84 -14.10 -31.81 -3.50
C SER A 84 -14.58 -31.25 -2.16
N MET A 85 -15.29 -30.12 -2.17
CA MET A 85 -15.73 -29.44 -0.95
C MET A 85 -16.59 -30.34 -0.04
N THR A 86 -17.49 -31.13 -0.63
CA THR A 86 -18.35 -32.08 0.11
C THR A 86 -17.84 -33.52 0.08
N GLY A 87 -16.68 -33.77 -0.54
CA GLY A 87 -16.07 -35.09 -0.67
C GLY A 87 -14.97 -35.32 0.37
N LYS A 88 -13.91 -36.03 -0.02
CA LYS A 88 -12.79 -36.34 0.86
C LYS A 88 -11.88 -35.13 1.09
N TRP A 89 -11.53 -34.86 2.34
CA TRP A 89 -10.54 -33.87 2.73
C TRP A 89 -9.21 -34.55 3.07
N PHE A 90 -8.11 -34.06 2.50
CA PHE A 90 -6.80 -34.66 2.70
C PHE A 90 -6.03 -34.01 3.85
N GLU A 91 -5.95 -32.68 3.84
CA GLU A 91 -5.23 -31.89 4.84
C GLU A 91 -5.81 -30.47 4.93
N SER A 92 -5.69 -29.84 6.09
CA SER A 92 -6.00 -28.44 6.33
C SER A 92 -4.81 -27.75 6.98
N THR A 93 -4.44 -26.58 6.50
CA THR A 93 -3.30 -25.81 7.00
C THR A 93 -3.70 -24.36 7.24
N SER A 94 -3.18 -23.81 8.34
CA SER A 94 -3.24 -22.38 8.63
C SER A 94 -2.31 -21.61 7.70
N TRP A 95 -2.74 -20.44 7.25
CA TRP A 95 -1.94 -19.52 6.44
C TRP A 95 -0.61 -19.11 7.10
N SER A 96 -0.60 -18.99 8.44
CA SER A 96 0.56 -18.59 9.24
C SER A 96 1.62 -19.68 9.41
N ASP A 97 1.29 -20.96 9.21
CA ASP A 97 2.05 -22.07 9.80
C ASP A 97 2.99 -22.81 8.83
N THR A 98 3.15 -22.34 7.58
CA THR A 98 3.92 -23.12 6.59
C THR A 98 5.43 -22.97 6.70
N GLY A 99 5.95 -22.62 7.87
CA GLY A 99 7.37 -22.43 8.12
C GLY A 99 7.93 -23.12 9.35
N ASN A 100 7.11 -23.72 10.22
CA ASN A 100 7.63 -24.37 11.41
C ASN A 100 6.80 -25.60 11.77
N SER A 101 7.04 -26.71 11.06
CA SER A 101 6.64 -28.05 11.49
C SER A 101 7.55 -28.57 12.63
N ASN A 102 7.99 -27.71 13.54
CA ASN A 102 8.34 -28.18 14.87
C ASN A 102 7.01 -28.31 15.59
N LYS A 103 6.63 -29.56 15.87
CA LYS A 103 5.53 -29.93 16.76
C LYS A 103 5.53 -29.01 17.99
N ARG A 104 4.77 -27.91 17.96
CA ARG A 104 4.42 -27.20 19.17
C ARG A 104 3.52 -28.15 19.93
N SER A 105 4.04 -28.69 21.03
CA SER A 105 3.20 -29.37 22.01
C SER A 105 2.02 -28.46 22.31
N SER A 106 0.83 -29.06 22.38
CA SER A 106 -0.46 -28.42 22.58
C SER A 106 -0.63 -27.76 23.97
N GLN A 107 0.44 -27.28 24.61
CA GLN A 107 0.43 -26.79 25.99
C GLN A 107 1.08 -25.41 26.22
N GLU A 108 1.70 -24.77 25.22
CA GLU A 108 2.13 -23.37 25.36
C GLU A 108 1.09 -22.43 24.75
N VAL A 109 0.39 -21.68 25.61
CA VAL A 109 -0.38 -20.50 25.17
C VAL A 109 0.64 -19.53 24.56
N PRO A 110 0.57 -19.22 23.25
CA PRO A 110 1.49 -18.26 22.65
C PRO A 110 1.36 -16.93 23.39
N ALA A 111 2.48 -16.33 23.78
CA ALA A 111 2.48 -14.95 24.26
C ALA A 111 1.75 -14.06 23.23
N PRO A 112 0.91 -13.11 23.66
CA PRO A 112 0.18 -12.25 22.73
C PRO A 112 1.18 -11.55 21.80
N LYS A 113 0.96 -11.67 20.48
CA LYS A 113 1.82 -11.05 19.48
C LYS A 113 1.80 -9.53 19.70
N LYS A 114 2.98 -8.89 19.76
CA LYS A 114 3.12 -7.44 19.86
C LYS A 114 2.37 -6.77 18.70
N GLN A 115 1.57 -5.75 19.00
CA GLN A 115 0.83 -4.99 18.00
C GLN A 115 1.69 -3.81 17.53
N TYR A 116 1.94 -3.74 16.22
CA TYR A 116 2.72 -2.67 15.60
C TYR A 116 1.86 -1.63 14.87
N SER A 117 0.54 -1.70 15.04
CA SER A 117 -0.45 -0.84 14.39
C SER A 117 -1.71 -0.75 15.26
N PRO A 118 -2.42 0.39 15.28
CA PRO A 118 -3.74 0.48 15.88
C PRO A 118 -4.81 -0.25 15.06
N SER A 119 -4.51 -0.54 13.78
CA SER A 119 -5.44 -1.17 12.84
C SER A 119 -5.08 -2.64 12.63
N ARG A 120 -6.08 -3.51 12.51
CA ARG A 120 -5.91 -4.85 11.94
C ARG A 120 -6.03 -4.78 10.41
N GLY A 121 -5.70 -5.87 9.73
CA GLY A 121 -5.95 -5.99 8.29
C GLY A 121 -7.45 -6.04 7.98
N ALA A 122 -7.80 -5.97 6.69
CA ALA A 122 -9.17 -6.16 6.21
C ALA A 122 -9.21 -7.28 5.17
N ALA A 123 -10.33 -8.03 5.15
CA ALA A 123 -10.64 -9.02 4.13
C ALA A 123 -11.90 -8.58 3.39
N LEU A 124 -11.73 -7.68 2.43
CA LEU A 124 -12.81 -7.03 1.69
C LEU A 124 -12.61 -7.26 0.18
N PRO A 125 -13.63 -7.69 -0.57
CA PRO A 125 -13.50 -7.81 -2.01
C PRO A 125 -13.13 -6.48 -2.65
N GLN A 126 -12.18 -6.50 -3.59
CA GLN A 126 -11.65 -5.30 -4.24
C GLN A 126 -12.74 -4.37 -4.81
N ASP A 127 -13.82 -4.91 -5.37
CA ASP A 127 -14.92 -4.12 -5.92
C ASP A 127 -15.68 -3.33 -4.84
N GLN A 128 -15.81 -3.88 -3.63
CA GLN A 128 -16.41 -3.17 -2.51
C GLN A 128 -15.50 -2.05 -2.00
N LEU A 129 -14.18 -2.30 -1.89
CA LEU A 129 -13.24 -1.24 -1.53
C LEU A 129 -13.18 -0.14 -2.60
N GLU A 130 -13.11 -0.49 -3.88
CA GLU A 130 -13.15 0.47 -4.99
C GLU A 130 -14.41 1.34 -4.93
N ALA A 131 -15.56 0.78 -4.56
CA ALA A 131 -16.80 1.55 -4.41
C ALA A 131 -16.69 2.58 -3.27
N ILE A 132 -16.18 2.18 -2.09
CA ILE A 132 -15.93 3.09 -0.96
C ILE A 132 -15.00 4.23 -1.37
N LEU A 133 -13.87 3.89 -2.01
CA LEU A 133 -12.87 4.87 -2.44
C LEU A 133 -13.44 5.84 -3.47
N GLN A 134 -14.19 5.33 -4.46
CA GLN A 134 -14.79 6.15 -5.51
C GLN A 134 -15.82 7.13 -4.95
N VAL A 135 -16.75 6.66 -4.11
CA VAL A 135 -17.77 7.52 -3.50
C VAL A 135 -17.09 8.62 -2.68
N THR A 136 -16.14 8.25 -1.83
CA THR A 136 -15.38 9.21 -1.02
C THR A 136 -14.63 10.23 -1.90
N ALA A 137 -14.02 9.80 -3.00
CA ALA A 137 -13.28 10.70 -3.89
C ALA A 137 -14.21 11.71 -4.56
N ILE A 138 -15.37 11.28 -5.03
CA ILE A 138 -16.40 12.15 -5.62
C ILE A 138 -16.91 13.14 -4.58
N ASP A 139 -17.19 12.69 -3.35
CA ASP A 139 -17.66 13.55 -2.26
C ASP A 139 -16.61 14.61 -1.87
N ARG A 140 -15.32 14.34 -2.11
CA ARG A 140 -14.21 15.29 -1.93
C ARG A 140 -13.93 16.17 -3.15
N GLY A 141 -14.75 16.08 -4.19
CA GLY A 141 -14.66 16.91 -5.39
C GLY A 141 -13.61 16.44 -6.41
N VAL A 142 -13.17 15.18 -6.38
CA VAL A 142 -12.32 14.61 -7.41
C VAL A 142 -13.12 14.44 -8.71
N ASP A 143 -12.57 14.90 -9.84
CA ASP A 143 -13.14 14.70 -11.17
C ASP A 143 -12.77 13.31 -11.70
N ILE A 144 -13.71 12.36 -11.68
CA ILE A 144 -13.51 11.00 -12.20
C ILE A 144 -14.23 10.85 -13.54
N ARG A 145 -13.46 10.68 -14.61
CA ARG A 145 -13.95 10.53 -15.98
C ARG A 145 -13.78 9.10 -16.46
N ARG A 146 -14.90 8.37 -16.51
CA ARG A 146 -14.96 7.00 -17.03
C ARG A 146 -15.17 6.99 -18.54
N GLN A 147 -14.87 5.85 -19.18
CA GLN A 147 -14.86 5.70 -20.64
C GLN A 147 -13.97 6.72 -21.36
N HIS A 148 -12.84 7.06 -20.74
CA HIS A 148 -11.83 7.96 -21.28
C HIS A 148 -10.54 7.16 -21.51
N TRP A 149 -10.17 6.97 -22.78
CA TRP A 149 -9.01 6.17 -23.17
C TRP A 149 -7.80 7.04 -23.45
N VAL A 150 -6.74 6.90 -22.67
CA VAL A 150 -5.46 7.58 -22.96
C VAL A 150 -4.81 6.97 -24.20
N LYS A 151 -4.44 7.84 -25.15
CA LYS A 151 -3.74 7.49 -26.39
C LYS A 151 -2.28 7.90 -26.38
N ASN A 152 -1.99 9.06 -25.81
CA ASN A 152 -0.66 9.65 -25.83
C ASN A 152 -0.42 10.50 -24.58
N VAL A 153 0.86 10.64 -24.21
CA VAL A 153 1.31 11.55 -23.15
C VAL A 153 2.52 12.34 -23.67
N MET A 154 2.46 13.65 -23.51
CA MET A 154 3.58 14.56 -23.75
C MET A 154 3.87 15.33 -22.46
N GLN A 155 5.12 15.72 -22.26
CA GLN A 155 5.51 16.51 -21.10
C GLN A 155 6.59 17.52 -21.45
N ASN A 156 6.62 18.61 -20.71
CA ASN A 156 7.68 19.62 -20.78
C ASN A 156 8.09 20.03 -19.34
N GLN A 157 8.88 21.10 -19.22
CA GLN A 157 9.35 21.56 -17.92
C GLN A 157 8.24 22.08 -16.99
N ALA A 158 7.06 22.46 -17.50
CA ALA A 158 5.97 23.06 -16.75
C ALA A 158 4.74 22.14 -16.57
N SER A 159 4.41 21.31 -17.56
CA SER A 159 3.17 20.53 -17.57
C SER A 159 3.27 19.17 -18.27
N VAL A 160 2.23 18.36 -18.07
CA VAL A 160 1.92 17.14 -18.82
C VAL A 160 0.65 17.36 -19.64
N ILE A 161 0.64 16.89 -20.88
CA ILE A 161 -0.51 16.94 -21.79
C ILE A 161 -0.88 15.52 -22.16
N VAL A 162 -2.10 15.11 -21.83
CA VAL A 162 -2.63 13.77 -22.09
C VAL A 162 -3.65 13.85 -23.21
N THR A 163 -3.44 13.09 -24.27
CA THR A 163 -4.43 12.93 -25.34
C THR A 163 -5.34 11.76 -25.01
N VAL A 164 -6.65 12.02 -24.99
CA VAL A 164 -7.68 11.10 -24.51
C VAL A 164 -8.79 10.99 -25.55
N VAL A 165 -9.28 9.78 -25.80
CA VAL A 165 -10.53 9.56 -26.53
C VAL A 165 -11.67 9.56 -25.52
N ASP A 166 -12.64 10.45 -25.70
CA ASP A 166 -13.82 10.56 -24.85
C ASP A 166 -14.88 9.48 -25.19
N PRO A 167 -15.99 9.39 -24.44
CA PRO A 167 -17.03 8.39 -24.68
C PRO A 167 -17.76 8.56 -26.03
N GLN A 168 -17.63 9.73 -26.67
CA GLN A 168 -18.18 10.02 -28.00
C GLN A 168 -17.19 9.66 -29.13
N GLY A 169 -16.00 9.15 -28.79
CA GLY A 169 -14.95 8.80 -29.75
C GLY A 169 -14.13 10.00 -30.23
N LYS A 170 -14.28 11.17 -29.62
CA LYS A 170 -13.53 12.37 -29.97
C LYS A 170 -12.22 12.43 -29.19
N GLU A 171 -11.14 12.80 -29.88
CA GLU A 171 -9.86 13.08 -29.23
C GLU A 171 -9.86 14.48 -28.61
N ILE A 172 -9.51 14.53 -27.33
CA ILE A 172 -9.37 15.75 -26.53
C ILE A 172 -8.01 15.75 -25.83
N GLN A 173 -7.52 16.94 -25.47
CA GLN A 173 -6.31 17.11 -24.68
C GLN A 173 -6.64 17.60 -23.28
N ILE A 174 -6.00 17.01 -22.28
CA ILE A 174 -6.12 17.39 -20.87
C ILE A 174 -4.71 17.75 -20.38
N GLU A 175 -4.56 18.94 -19.84
CA GLU A 175 -3.30 19.44 -19.30
C GLU A 175 -3.30 19.39 -17.77
N GLY A 176 -2.17 18.97 -17.19
CA GLY A 176 -1.97 18.86 -15.75
C GLY A 176 -0.54 19.21 -15.35
N SER A 177 -0.29 19.41 -14.05
CA SER A 177 1.07 19.66 -13.55
C SER A 177 1.93 18.40 -13.50
N TYR A 178 1.31 17.26 -13.19
CA TYR A 178 1.95 15.95 -13.07
C TYR A 178 0.97 14.84 -13.46
N LEU A 179 1.50 13.65 -13.76
CA LEU A 179 0.72 12.46 -14.05
C LEU A 179 1.10 11.29 -13.12
N ILE A 180 0.11 10.62 -12.55
CA ILE A 180 0.27 9.33 -11.86
C ILE A 180 -0.34 8.23 -12.74
N ALA A 181 0.51 7.34 -13.24
CA ALA A 181 0.13 6.17 -14.01
C ALA A 181 -0.17 5.00 -13.06
N ALA A 182 -1.45 4.77 -12.82
CA ALA A 182 -2.00 3.66 -12.04
C ALA A 182 -2.84 2.73 -12.95
N ASP A 183 -2.46 2.62 -14.22
CA ASP A 183 -3.23 2.02 -15.33
C ASP A 183 -2.97 0.52 -15.53
N GLY A 184 -2.35 -0.12 -14.53
CA GLY A 184 -2.25 -1.57 -14.39
C GLY A 184 -1.05 -2.22 -15.06
N SER A 185 -1.00 -3.56 -15.05
CA SER A 185 0.16 -4.34 -15.51
C SER A 185 0.50 -4.15 -16.99
N ARG A 186 -0.51 -3.83 -17.80
CA ARG A 186 -0.41 -3.44 -19.22
C ARG A 186 -0.49 -1.92 -19.40
N SER A 187 0.17 -1.17 -18.50
CA SER A 187 0.20 0.29 -18.47
C SER A 187 0.53 0.86 -19.84
N THR A 188 -0.42 1.58 -20.44
CA THR A 188 -0.20 2.31 -21.70
C THR A 188 0.81 3.43 -21.48
N ILE A 189 0.77 4.09 -20.32
CA ILE A 189 1.70 5.18 -20.01
C ILE A 189 3.14 4.68 -19.96
N ARG A 190 3.42 3.57 -19.25
CA ARG A 190 4.76 3.00 -19.15
C ARG A 190 5.32 2.65 -20.53
N GLU A 191 4.51 2.03 -21.40
CA GLU A 191 4.95 1.66 -22.75
C GLU A 191 5.21 2.89 -23.62
N LEU A 192 4.37 3.94 -23.54
CA LEU A 192 4.59 5.22 -24.26
C LEU A 192 5.89 5.91 -23.82
N LEU A 193 6.24 5.81 -22.54
CA LEU A 193 7.50 6.33 -21.98
C LEU A 193 8.69 5.39 -22.22
N GLN A 194 8.47 4.22 -22.81
CA GLN A 194 9.50 3.21 -23.09
C GLN A 194 10.28 2.78 -21.84
N ILE A 195 9.61 2.74 -20.69
CA ILE A 195 10.24 2.35 -19.42
C ILE A 195 10.27 0.81 -19.34
N PRO A 196 11.46 0.17 -19.34
CA PRO A 196 11.56 -1.27 -19.27
C PRO A 196 11.17 -1.81 -17.88
N ARG A 197 10.96 -3.12 -17.82
CA ARG A 197 10.74 -3.86 -16.57
C ARG A 197 11.65 -5.07 -16.51
N ASN A 198 12.15 -5.35 -15.32
CA ASN A 198 12.96 -6.52 -15.01
C ASN A 198 12.34 -7.34 -13.87
N GLY A 199 12.73 -8.60 -13.74
CA GLY A 199 12.21 -9.52 -12.73
C GLY A 199 12.15 -10.95 -13.25
N ARG A 200 11.33 -11.81 -12.64
CA ARG A 200 11.15 -13.19 -13.11
C ARG A 200 10.31 -13.32 -14.38
N GLY A 201 9.63 -12.25 -14.78
CA GLY A 201 8.85 -12.23 -16.01
C GLY A 201 7.53 -12.98 -15.88
N HIS A 202 7.02 -13.45 -17.03
CA HIS A 202 5.79 -14.24 -17.10
C HIS A 202 6.03 -15.65 -16.56
N MET A 203 5.15 -16.10 -15.67
CA MET A 203 5.23 -17.39 -15.00
C MET A 203 4.16 -18.35 -15.53
N GLN A 204 2.91 -17.91 -15.56
CA GLN A 204 1.77 -18.72 -15.97
C GLN A 204 0.57 -17.83 -16.33
N THR A 205 -0.21 -18.26 -17.32
CA THR A 205 -1.55 -17.71 -17.54
C THR A 205 -2.59 -18.60 -16.88
N MET A 206 -3.51 -17.98 -16.14
CA MET A 206 -4.60 -18.64 -15.44
C MET A 206 -5.94 -18.10 -15.92
N ARG A 207 -6.96 -18.94 -15.85
CA ARG A 207 -8.35 -18.55 -16.08
C ARG A 207 -9.20 -18.83 -14.84
N SER A 208 -10.26 -18.07 -14.67
CA SER A 208 -11.16 -18.20 -13.53
C SER A 208 -12.61 -18.07 -13.95
N VAL A 209 -13.50 -18.65 -13.15
CA VAL A 209 -14.94 -18.41 -13.20
C VAL A 209 -15.41 -17.92 -11.84
N LEU A 210 -16.08 -16.78 -11.83
CA LEU A 210 -16.76 -16.22 -10.67
C LEU A 210 -18.23 -16.66 -10.72
N PHE A 211 -18.74 -17.21 -9.63
CA PHE A 211 -20.10 -17.70 -9.53
C PHE A 211 -20.70 -17.45 -8.14
N ARG A 212 -22.02 -17.54 -8.02
CA ARG A 212 -22.74 -17.61 -6.73
C ARG A 212 -23.25 -19.01 -6.49
N ALA A 213 -23.07 -19.49 -5.27
CA ALA A 213 -23.61 -20.75 -4.80
C ALA A 213 -23.72 -20.75 -3.26
N PRO A 214 -24.71 -21.44 -2.67
CA PRO A 214 -24.91 -21.52 -1.22
C PRO A 214 -23.95 -22.56 -0.63
N LEU A 215 -22.68 -22.20 -0.44
CA LEU A 215 -21.63 -23.15 -0.07
C LEU A 215 -21.09 -22.94 1.36
N GLU A 216 -21.53 -21.90 2.04
CA GLU A 216 -20.99 -21.48 3.33
C GLU A 216 -21.08 -22.58 4.41
N GLU A 217 -22.13 -23.39 4.40
CA GLU A 217 -22.29 -24.50 5.35
C GLU A 217 -21.25 -25.61 5.20
N TYR A 218 -20.66 -25.76 4.01
CA TYR A 218 -19.66 -26.80 3.72
C TYR A 218 -18.22 -26.35 4.02
N MET A 219 -18.02 -25.10 4.41
CA MET A 219 -16.68 -24.51 4.57
C MET A 219 -15.89 -25.12 5.72
N GLN A 220 -16.54 -25.59 6.79
CA GLN A 220 -15.87 -26.09 8.00
C GLN A 220 -14.76 -25.14 8.52
N GLY A 221 -14.97 -23.82 8.40
CA GLY A 221 -13.98 -22.80 8.77
C GLY A 221 -12.83 -22.59 7.77
N VAL A 222 -12.90 -23.18 6.57
CA VAL A 222 -11.92 -23.05 5.48
C VAL A 222 -12.43 -22.11 4.39
N HIS A 223 -11.57 -21.20 3.94
CA HIS A 223 -11.90 -20.18 2.94
C HIS A 223 -11.25 -20.45 1.57
N GLN A 224 -10.29 -21.37 1.52
CA GLN A 224 -9.49 -21.67 0.34
C GLN A 224 -9.33 -23.18 0.16
N PHE A 225 -9.60 -23.67 -1.04
CA PHE A 225 -9.61 -25.08 -1.36
C PHE A 225 -8.68 -25.34 -2.55
N ASN A 226 -7.67 -26.18 -2.35
CA ASN A 226 -6.95 -26.81 -3.44
C ASN A 226 -7.71 -28.07 -3.84
N ILE A 227 -8.39 -28.02 -4.97
CA ILE A 227 -9.11 -29.16 -5.56
C ILE A 227 -8.10 -30.09 -6.22
N ASP A 228 -8.07 -31.34 -5.78
CA ASP A 228 -7.03 -32.32 -6.08
C ASP A 228 -7.65 -33.63 -6.61
N GLN A 229 -8.23 -33.59 -7.81
CA GLN A 229 -8.82 -34.75 -8.51
C GLN A 229 -7.95 -35.16 -9.72
N PRO A 230 -8.04 -36.40 -10.23
CA PRO A 230 -7.27 -36.83 -11.40
C PRO A 230 -7.51 -35.97 -12.65
N ASP A 231 -8.74 -35.50 -12.84
CA ASP A 231 -9.26 -34.77 -14.00
C ASP A 231 -9.53 -33.28 -13.72
N LEU A 232 -9.47 -32.85 -12.45
CA LEU A 232 -9.59 -31.45 -12.05
C LEU A 232 -8.56 -31.07 -10.98
N LYS A 233 -7.60 -30.22 -11.37
CA LYS A 233 -6.70 -29.50 -10.45
C LYS A 233 -7.06 -28.01 -10.51
N ALA A 234 -7.59 -27.47 -9.42
CA ALA A 234 -8.07 -26.09 -9.38
C ALA A 234 -7.93 -25.48 -8.00
N PHE A 235 -7.95 -24.15 -7.94
CA PHE A 235 -8.01 -23.40 -6.69
C PHE A 235 -9.38 -22.73 -6.55
N MET A 236 -10.06 -22.98 -5.44
CA MET A 236 -11.37 -22.40 -5.15
C MET A 236 -11.32 -21.54 -3.90
N THR A 237 -11.88 -20.33 -3.94
CA THR A 237 -11.97 -19.45 -2.76
C THR A 237 -13.25 -18.62 -2.78
N THR A 238 -13.60 -18.05 -1.63
CA THR A 238 -14.81 -17.27 -1.40
C THR A 238 -14.48 -15.83 -1.00
N TYR A 239 -15.39 -14.93 -1.32
CA TYR A 239 -15.40 -13.54 -0.87
C TYR A 239 -16.22 -13.34 0.42
N ASN A 240 -16.76 -14.42 1.00
CA ASN A 240 -17.66 -14.42 2.16
C ASN A 240 -18.94 -13.58 1.96
N ASP A 241 -19.39 -13.42 0.71
CA ASP A 241 -20.61 -12.69 0.33
C ASP A 241 -21.51 -13.48 -0.65
N GLY A 242 -21.39 -14.81 -0.59
CA GLY A 242 -22.06 -15.75 -1.50
C GLY A 242 -21.36 -15.91 -2.86
N ARG A 243 -20.32 -15.13 -3.16
CA ARG A 243 -19.52 -15.29 -4.38
C ARG A 243 -18.31 -16.18 -4.14
N TRP A 244 -18.05 -17.00 -5.14
CA TRP A 244 -16.97 -17.97 -5.20
C TRP A 244 -16.22 -17.84 -6.51
N VAL A 245 -14.92 -18.09 -6.48
CA VAL A 245 -14.09 -18.16 -7.68
C VAL A 245 -13.42 -19.52 -7.75
N LEU A 246 -13.53 -20.17 -8.91
CA LEU A 246 -12.76 -21.36 -9.27
C LEU A 246 -11.71 -20.96 -10.29
N MET A 247 -10.44 -21.19 -9.98
CA MET A 247 -9.29 -20.84 -10.79
C MET A 247 -8.63 -22.09 -11.37
N PHE A 248 -8.38 -22.05 -12.67
CA PHE A 248 -7.70 -23.08 -13.44
C PHE A 248 -6.26 -22.66 -13.69
N HIS A 249 -5.35 -23.64 -13.62
CA HIS A 249 -3.91 -23.45 -13.83
C HIS A 249 -3.53 -23.55 -15.33
N ASP A 250 -4.40 -23.07 -16.22
CA ASP A 250 -4.22 -23.10 -17.67
C ASP A 250 -4.88 -21.89 -18.36
N ASP A 251 -4.56 -21.70 -19.64
CA ASP A 251 -5.16 -20.69 -20.52
C ASP A 251 -6.23 -21.31 -21.45
N VAL A 252 -7.01 -22.29 -20.96
CA VAL A 252 -8.05 -22.93 -21.76
C VAL A 252 -9.38 -22.20 -21.59
N GLU A 253 -9.91 -21.67 -22.69
CA GLU A 253 -11.26 -21.11 -22.72
C GLU A 253 -12.30 -22.22 -22.62
N ARG A 254 -13.31 -22.01 -21.78
CA ARG A 254 -14.34 -23.00 -21.46
C ARG A 254 -15.71 -22.35 -21.66
N ASP A 255 -16.62 -23.08 -22.28
CA ASP A 255 -18.01 -22.66 -22.38
C ASP A 255 -18.75 -22.81 -21.04
N GLU A 256 -19.94 -22.23 -20.95
CA GLU A 256 -20.73 -22.26 -19.71
C GLU A 256 -21.04 -23.69 -19.20
N PRO A 257 -21.45 -24.65 -20.05
CA PRO A 257 -21.67 -26.03 -19.62
C PRO A 257 -20.41 -26.68 -19.02
N THR A 258 -19.24 -26.48 -19.63
CA THR A 258 -17.97 -27.01 -19.12
C THR A 258 -17.60 -26.36 -17.78
N LEU A 259 -17.77 -25.05 -17.65
CA LEU A 259 -17.53 -24.33 -16.40
C LEU A 259 -18.46 -24.82 -15.29
N ARG A 260 -19.75 -24.99 -15.59
CA ARG A 260 -20.74 -25.50 -14.64
C ARG A 260 -20.40 -26.92 -14.19
N SER A 261 -19.97 -27.78 -15.10
CA SER A 261 -19.50 -29.13 -14.77
C SER A 261 -18.31 -29.09 -13.83
N ALA A 262 -17.31 -28.24 -14.11
CA ALA A 262 -16.13 -28.09 -13.25
C ALA A 262 -16.47 -27.53 -11.86
N ILE A 263 -17.40 -26.57 -11.78
CA ILE A 263 -17.91 -26.04 -10.50
C ILE A 263 -18.58 -27.15 -9.70
N ASN A 264 -19.51 -27.89 -10.30
CA ASN A 264 -20.20 -29.00 -9.63
C ASN A 264 -19.23 -30.07 -9.16
N GLN A 265 -18.21 -30.37 -9.96
CA GLN A 265 -17.15 -31.32 -9.61
C GLN A 265 -16.27 -30.83 -8.45
N ALA A 266 -15.90 -29.55 -8.43
CA ALA A 266 -15.14 -28.94 -7.32
C ALA A 266 -15.95 -28.91 -6.02
N ILE A 267 -17.26 -28.65 -6.11
CA ILE A 267 -18.19 -28.74 -4.97
C ILE A 267 -18.34 -30.19 -4.52
N GLY A 268 -18.42 -31.13 -5.46
CA GLY A 268 -18.78 -32.53 -5.21
C GLY A 268 -20.29 -32.79 -5.30
N ARG A 269 -21.07 -31.82 -5.78
CA ARG A 269 -22.53 -31.85 -5.90
C ARG A 269 -22.99 -31.12 -7.15
N SER A 270 -24.09 -31.60 -7.75
CA SER A 270 -24.71 -31.01 -8.93
C SER A 270 -26.14 -30.52 -8.71
N ASP A 271 -26.68 -30.69 -7.50
CA ASP A 271 -28.05 -30.34 -7.14
C ASP A 271 -28.19 -28.93 -6.55
N LEU A 272 -27.07 -28.24 -6.28
CA LEU A 272 -27.06 -26.87 -5.78
C LEU A 272 -27.24 -25.84 -6.93
N SER A 273 -27.91 -24.73 -6.62
CA SER A 273 -28.04 -23.62 -7.56
C SER A 273 -26.69 -22.92 -7.76
N VAL A 274 -26.21 -22.88 -9.01
CA VAL A 274 -24.99 -22.18 -9.42
C VAL A 274 -25.34 -21.10 -10.44
N ASP A 275 -25.02 -19.85 -10.11
CA ASP A 275 -25.16 -18.70 -11.01
C ASP A 275 -23.77 -18.21 -11.44
N ILE A 276 -23.43 -18.37 -12.72
CA ILE A 276 -22.12 -17.95 -13.25
C ILE A 276 -22.19 -16.45 -13.58
N ILE A 277 -21.32 -15.67 -12.95
CA ILE A 277 -21.32 -14.21 -13.05
C ILE A 277 -20.45 -13.73 -14.22
N THR A 278 -19.20 -14.19 -14.26
CA THR A 278 -18.20 -13.81 -15.27
C THR A 278 -17.02 -14.75 -15.24
N THR A 279 -16.22 -14.74 -16.30
CA THR A 279 -14.90 -15.37 -16.34
C THR A 279 -13.78 -14.33 -16.25
N GLY A 280 -12.58 -14.78 -15.91
CA GLY A 280 -11.36 -13.98 -15.89
C GLY A 280 -10.22 -14.70 -16.59
N ARG A 281 -9.31 -13.93 -17.19
CA ARG A 281 -8.00 -14.39 -17.67
C ARG A 281 -6.94 -13.49 -17.07
N TRP A 282 -5.90 -14.07 -16.51
CA TRP A 282 -4.88 -13.31 -15.81
C TRP A 282 -3.50 -13.93 -16.01
N ASP A 283 -2.54 -13.07 -16.34
CA ASP A 283 -1.14 -13.43 -16.52
C ASP A 283 -0.40 -13.18 -15.21
N LEU A 284 0.09 -14.27 -14.60
CA LEU A 284 0.94 -14.24 -13.42
C LEU A 284 2.34 -13.82 -13.85
N ALA A 285 2.76 -12.63 -13.45
CA ALA A 285 4.08 -12.11 -13.73
C ALA A 285 4.69 -11.45 -12.50
N ALA A 286 6.02 -11.48 -12.43
CA ALA A 286 6.80 -10.78 -11.42
C ALA A 286 7.77 -9.83 -12.12
N LEU A 287 7.41 -8.55 -12.18
CA LEU A 287 8.11 -7.52 -12.94
C LEU A 287 8.11 -6.20 -12.19
N VAL A 288 9.24 -5.50 -12.16
CA VAL A 288 9.41 -4.17 -11.58
C VAL A 288 10.01 -3.25 -12.63
N ALA A 289 9.47 -2.05 -12.78
CA ALA A 289 9.97 -1.03 -13.70
C ALA A 289 11.35 -0.53 -13.26
N ASP A 290 12.21 -0.22 -14.24
CA ASP A 290 13.59 0.22 -13.98
C ASP A 290 13.66 1.59 -13.31
N THR A 291 12.62 2.40 -13.53
CA THR A 291 12.37 3.66 -12.83
C THR A 291 10.87 3.81 -12.60
N PHE A 292 10.49 4.39 -11.45
CA PHE A 292 9.11 4.76 -11.14
C PHE A 292 8.78 6.20 -11.55
N GLN A 293 9.73 6.92 -12.15
CA GLN A 293 9.58 8.32 -12.57
C GLN A 293 10.23 8.58 -13.93
N SER A 294 9.55 9.40 -14.74
CA SER A 294 10.09 10.01 -15.95
C SER A 294 9.59 11.45 -16.04
N GLY A 295 10.44 12.39 -15.64
CA GLY A 295 10.08 13.81 -15.56
C GLY A 295 8.91 14.04 -14.61
N ARG A 296 7.78 14.50 -15.16
CA ARG A 296 6.52 14.79 -14.48
C ARG A 296 5.54 13.61 -14.42
N VAL A 297 5.97 12.43 -14.88
CA VAL A 297 5.15 11.21 -14.88
C VAL A 297 5.68 10.20 -13.89
N PHE A 298 4.80 9.69 -13.02
CA PHE A 298 5.11 8.72 -11.97
C PHE A 298 4.33 7.43 -12.18
N LEU A 299 4.99 6.28 -12.12
CA LEU A 299 4.34 4.97 -12.16
C LEU A 299 3.99 4.52 -10.73
N ALA A 300 2.80 3.94 -10.53
CA ALA A 300 2.39 3.39 -9.23
C ALA A 300 1.61 2.08 -9.38
N GLY A 301 1.69 1.21 -8.36
CA GLY A 301 1.01 -0.09 -8.37
C GLY A 301 1.44 -0.98 -9.54
N ASP A 302 0.52 -1.75 -10.13
CA ASP A 302 0.81 -2.69 -11.21
C ASP A 302 1.48 -2.06 -12.45
N ALA A 303 1.33 -0.74 -12.66
CA ALA A 303 2.05 -0.03 -13.71
C ALA A 303 3.56 0.01 -13.45
N ALA A 304 3.95 0.14 -12.18
CA ALA A 304 5.34 0.17 -11.71
C ALA A 304 5.87 -1.22 -11.34
N HIS A 305 5.07 -2.05 -10.66
CA HIS A 305 5.47 -3.38 -10.20
C HIS A 305 4.28 -4.35 -10.26
N THR A 306 4.40 -5.39 -11.06
CA THR A 306 3.47 -6.52 -11.05
C THR A 306 4.03 -7.55 -10.08
N LEU A 307 3.40 -7.69 -8.92
CA LEU A 307 3.78 -8.66 -7.89
C LEU A 307 2.74 -9.80 -7.87
N PRO A 308 3.15 -11.07 -8.04
CA PRO A 308 2.21 -12.16 -8.05
C PRO A 308 1.51 -12.29 -6.66
N PRO A 309 0.23 -12.70 -6.62
CA PRO A 309 -0.54 -12.92 -5.42
C PRO A 309 0.17 -13.87 -4.48
N ASN A 310 0.52 -13.33 -3.34
CA ASN A 310 1.33 -14.03 -2.37
C ASN A 310 0.68 -13.88 -1.01
N ARG A 311 1.29 -14.55 -0.04
CA ARG A 311 0.71 -14.61 1.29
C ARG A 311 0.67 -13.30 2.07
N GLY A 312 1.50 -12.33 1.68
CA GLY A 312 1.52 -10.98 2.24
C GLY A 312 0.64 -9.98 1.49
N GLY A 313 -0.10 -10.40 0.45
CA GLY A 313 -1.00 -9.50 -0.28
C GLY A 313 -0.28 -8.32 -0.95
N TYR A 314 1.00 -8.47 -1.31
CA TYR A 314 1.85 -7.32 -1.61
C TYR A 314 1.39 -6.43 -2.78
N GLY A 315 0.78 -6.95 -3.85
CA GLY A 315 0.49 -6.15 -5.06
C GLY A 315 -0.29 -4.86 -4.78
N ALA A 316 -1.55 -4.99 -4.35
CA ALA A 316 -2.41 -3.83 -4.07
C ALA A 316 -1.87 -2.96 -2.93
N ASN A 317 -1.42 -3.57 -1.84
CA ASN A 317 -0.92 -2.85 -0.66
C ASN A 317 0.35 -2.03 -0.99
N THR A 318 1.28 -2.58 -1.78
CA THR A 318 2.46 -1.82 -2.24
C THR A 318 2.05 -0.63 -3.10
N GLY A 319 1.10 -0.82 -4.03
CA GLY A 319 0.58 0.27 -4.84
C GLY A 319 -0.06 1.40 -4.04
N ILE A 320 -0.82 1.05 -2.99
CA ILE A 320 -1.43 2.05 -2.08
C ILE A 320 -0.34 2.81 -1.30
N HIS A 321 0.70 2.10 -0.85
CA HIS A 321 1.85 2.70 -0.16
C HIS A 321 2.65 3.63 -1.08
N ASP A 322 2.72 3.33 -2.39
CA ASP A 322 3.38 4.19 -3.37
C ASP A 322 2.71 5.56 -3.43
N VAL A 323 1.38 5.60 -3.51
CA VAL A 323 0.63 6.84 -3.72
C VAL A 323 0.47 7.65 -2.44
N ASP A 324 0.49 7.01 -1.27
CA ASP A 324 0.65 7.67 0.03
C ASP A 324 1.99 8.43 0.11
N ASN A 325 3.09 7.77 -0.27
CA ASN A 325 4.42 8.39 -0.32
C ASN A 325 4.52 9.54 -1.34
N LEU A 326 3.85 9.42 -2.50
CA LEU A 326 3.94 10.41 -3.57
C LEU A 326 3.04 11.64 -3.34
N ALA A 327 1.83 11.46 -2.83
CA ALA A 327 0.82 12.51 -2.79
C ALA A 327 1.23 13.73 -1.94
N TRP A 328 1.81 13.52 -0.77
CA TRP A 328 2.26 14.62 0.09
C TRP A 328 3.43 15.39 -0.53
N LYS A 329 4.32 14.69 -1.27
CA LYS A 329 5.45 15.30 -1.97
C LYS A 329 4.96 16.18 -3.12
N LEU A 330 4.01 15.68 -3.91
CA LEU A 330 3.35 16.47 -4.96
C LEU A 330 2.68 17.71 -4.36
N ALA A 331 1.95 17.56 -3.26
CA ALA A 331 1.33 18.70 -2.58
C ALA A 331 2.37 19.73 -2.08
N ALA A 332 3.48 19.27 -1.51
CA ALA A 332 4.55 20.15 -1.02
C ALA A 332 5.23 20.93 -2.16
N VAL A 333 5.49 20.28 -3.30
CA VAL A 333 6.07 20.93 -4.48
C VAL A 333 5.09 21.87 -5.16
N LEU A 334 3.84 21.44 -5.37
CA LEU A 334 2.81 22.27 -6.02
C LEU A 334 2.49 23.51 -5.19
N SER A 335 2.51 23.42 -3.86
CA SER A 335 2.32 24.58 -2.98
C SER A 335 3.56 25.48 -2.82
N GLY A 336 4.68 25.14 -3.47
CA GLY A 336 5.94 25.90 -3.41
C GLY A 336 6.67 25.80 -2.06
N LYS A 337 6.29 24.87 -1.18
CA LYS A 337 6.96 24.63 0.11
C LYS A 337 8.26 23.86 -0.06
N SER A 338 8.28 22.96 -1.03
CA SER A 338 9.43 22.10 -1.35
C SER A 338 9.85 22.28 -2.80
N SER A 339 11.13 22.12 -3.07
CA SER A 339 11.65 22.15 -4.44
C SER A 339 11.34 20.83 -5.18
N PRO A 340 11.32 20.82 -6.53
CA PRO A 340 10.99 19.63 -7.31
C PRO A 340 11.84 18.39 -7.02
N GLU A 341 13.08 18.58 -6.54
CA GLU A 341 14.02 17.51 -6.16
C GLU A 341 13.46 16.59 -5.06
N LEU A 342 12.49 17.06 -4.27
CA LEU A 342 11.77 16.18 -3.34
C LEU A 342 11.09 15.02 -4.08
N LEU A 343 10.59 15.23 -5.30
CA LEU A 343 9.90 14.19 -6.07
C LEU A 343 10.85 13.09 -6.53
N ASP A 344 12.14 13.39 -6.73
CA ASP A 344 13.14 12.40 -7.12
C ASP A 344 13.35 11.33 -6.04
N THR A 345 12.98 11.64 -4.80
CA THR A 345 13.00 10.66 -3.70
C THR A 345 11.95 9.56 -3.87
N TYR A 346 10.91 9.74 -4.69
CA TYR A 346 9.85 8.74 -4.89
C TYR A 346 10.41 7.42 -5.44
N ASP A 347 11.17 7.45 -6.53
CA ASP A 347 11.78 6.24 -7.10
C ASP A 347 12.74 5.59 -6.11
N VAL A 348 13.62 6.38 -5.50
CA VAL A 348 14.67 5.90 -4.59
C VAL A 348 14.08 5.30 -3.31
N GLU A 349 12.91 5.75 -2.86
CA GLU A 349 12.22 5.19 -1.69
C GLU A 349 11.36 3.98 -2.04
N ARG A 350 10.57 4.04 -3.12
CA ARG A 350 9.51 3.05 -3.40
C ARG A 350 9.97 1.87 -4.25
N ARG A 351 10.87 2.08 -5.21
CA ARG A 351 11.35 0.99 -6.08
C ARG A 351 12.15 -0.06 -5.29
N PRO A 352 13.04 0.28 -4.34
CA PRO A 352 13.70 -0.72 -3.50
C PRO A 352 12.74 -1.54 -2.64
N VAL A 353 11.63 -0.94 -2.19
CA VAL A 353 10.57 -1.69 -1.48
C VAL A 353 9.87 -2.68 -2.39
N ALA A 354 9.53 -2.28 -3.61
CA ALA A 354 8.93 -3.18 -4.59
C ALA A 354 9.86 -4.35 -4.93
N LEU A 355 11.16 -4.09 -5.09
CA LEU A 355 12.19 -5.12 -5.29
C LEU A 355 12.33 -6.05 -4.07
N LEU A 356 12.34 -5.50 -2.86
CA LEU A 356 12.39 -6.30 -1.63
C LEU A 356 11.15 -7.20 -1.50
N ARG A 357 9.95 -6.67 -1.75
CA ARG A 357 8.70 -7.44 -1.75
C ARG A 357 8.70 -8.50 -2.86
N HIS A 358 9.20 -8.17 -4.04
CA HIS A 358 9.44 -9.13 -5.12
C HIS A 358 10.30 -10.29 -4.61
N ASP A 359 11.48 -10.03 -4.04
CA ASP A 359 12.38 -11.09 -3.59
C ASP A 359 11.78 -11.93 -2.45
N GLN A 360 11.06 -11.29 -1.53
CA GLN A 360 10.39 -11.98 -0.42
C GLN A 360 9.22 -12.88 -0.85
N ILE A 361 8.60 -12.63 -2.01
CA ILE A 361 7.62 -13.57 -2.58
C ILE A 361 8.33 -14.90 -2.87
N PHE A 362 9.48 -14.83 -3.55
CA PHE A 362 10.25 -15.99 -3.96
C PHE A 362 10.99 -16.68 -2.81
N ALA A 363 11.24 -15.97 -1.70
CA ALA A 363 11.74 -16.54 -0.46
C ALA A 363 10.75 -17.52 0.21
N ARG A 364 9.45 -17.45 -0.13
CA ARG A 364 8.39 -18.25 0.51
C ARG A 364 8.11 -19.54 -0.26
N ALA A 365 7.64 -20.56 0.47
CA ALA A 365 7.42 -21.92 -0.04
C ALA A 365 6.54 -21.97 -1.30
N ASP A 366 5.46 -21.18 -1.35
CA ASP A 366 4.49 -21.15 -2.45
C ASP A 366 5.12 -20.78 -3.80
N TYR A 367 6.13 -19.90 -3.79
CA TYR A 367 6.79 -19.41 -5.00
C TYR A 367 8.19 -19.96 -5.21
N LYS A 368 8.71 -20.71 -4.22
CA LYS A 368 10.00 -21.41 -4.33
C LYS A 368 10.01 -22.42 -5.47
N VAL A 369 8.86 -23.00 -5.82
CA VAL A 369 8.73 -23.92 -6.97
C VAL A 369 8.99 -23.24 -8.33
N HIS A 370 8.87 -21.90 -8.38
CA HIS A 370 9.18 -21.10 -9.56
C HIS A 370 10.62 -20.57 -9.56
N LEU A 371 11.44 -20.93 -8.57
CA LEU A 371 12.87 -20.64 -8.57
C LEU A 371 13.63 -21.71 -9.35
N ASP A 372 14.50 -21.25 -10.25
CA ASP A 372 15.54 -22.07 -10.82
C ASP A 372 16.54 -22.50 -9.73
N LYS A 373 17.11 -23.70 -9.84
CA LYS A 373 18.04 -24.25 -8.82
C LYS A 373 19.28 -23.36 -8.59
N ALA A 374 19.59 -22.46 -9.52
CA ALA A 374 20.77 -21.60 -9.48
C ALA A 374 20.56 -20.29 -8.70
N THR A 375 19.32 -19.85 -8.44
CA THR A 375 19.06 -18.59 -7.74
C THR A 375 18.64 -18.82 -6.28
N PRO A 376 19.46 -18.46 -5.29
CA PRO A 376 19.07 -18.56 -3.89
C PRO A 376 17.87 -17.67 -3.58
N ALA A 377 16.89 -18.20 -2.85
CA ALA A 377 15.65 -17.52 -2.50
C ALA A 377 15.83 -16.33 -1.51
N GLY A 378 17.06 -16.01 -1.12
CA GLY A 378 17.35 -15.09 -0.02
C GLY A 378 16.89 -15.60 1.34
N LYS A 379 17.20 -14.83 2.40
CA LYS A 379 16.65 -15.09 3.74
C LYS A 379 15.22 -14.56 3.78
N LYS A 380 14.27 -15.40 4.23
CA LYS A 380 12.90 -14.95 4.54
C LYS A 380 12.96 -13.94 5.69
N LEU A 381 12.37 -12.78 5.48
CA LEU A 381 12.19 -11.74 6.48
C LEU A 381 10.87 -11.95 7.24
N ASP A 382 10.80 -11.38 8.44
CA ASP A 382 9.60 -11.39 9.27
C ASP A 382 8.47 -10.60 8.59
N ASP A 383 7.21 -11.02 8.79
CA ASP A 383 6.05 -10.39 8.16
C ASP A 383 5.84 -8.97 8.70
N ASP A 384 6.07 -8.72 9.99
CA ASP A 384 5.92 -7.38 10.59
C ASP A 384 7.08 -6.47 10.15
N ALA A 385 8.28 -7.02 9.97
CA ALA A 385 9.40 -6.29 9.37
C ALA A 385 9.08 -5.85 7.94
N MET A 386 8.52 -6.77 7.14
CA MET A 386 8.11 -6.48 5.77
C MET A 386 6.93 -5.54 5.67
N GLU A 387 6.09 -5.44 6.70
CA GLU A 387 4.92 -4.57 6.64
C GLU A 387 5.17 -3.17 7.21
N PHE A 388 5.89 -3.07 8.32
CA PHE A 388 6.06 -1.81 9.05
C PHE A 388 7.48 -1.27 9.07
N GLY A 389 8.48 -2.13 8.88
CA GLY A 389 9.88 -1.78 9.15
C GLY A 389 10.77 -1.77 7.93
N GLN A 390 10.22 -1.50 6.74
CA GLN A 390 11.01 -1.27 5.54
C GLN A 390 11.81 0.04 5.67
N LEU A 391 13.06 0.02 5.20
CA LEU A 391 13.95 1.19 5.24
C LEU A 391 13.91 1.97 3.92
N TYR A 392 13.64 3.27 4.01
CA TYR A 392 13.84 4.24 2.96
C TYR A 392 15.23 4.86 3.04
N LEU A 393 15.90 4.95 1.89
CA LEU A 393 17.22 5.58 1.74
C LEU A 393 17.11 6.70 0.71
N SER A 394 17.02 7.94 1.14
CA SER A 394 16.98 9.10 0.23
C SER A 394 17.52 10.34 0.93
N ASN A 395 17.72 11.42 0.17
CA ASN A 395 18.10 12.72 0.73
C ASN A 395 16.98 13.37 1.58
N GLY A 396 15.77 12.77 1.60
CA GLY A 396 14.70 13.13 2.52
C GLY A 396 14.88 12.58 3.94
N PHE A 397 16.03 11.98 4.24
CA PHE A 397 16.36 11.38 5.53
C PHE A 397 17.80 11.71 5.94
N ILE A 398 18.03 11.88 7.24
CA ILE A 398 19.37 12.05 7.82
C ILE A 398 19.66 10.90 8.78
N GLY A 399 20.85 10.31 8.66
CA GLY A 399 21.27 9.15 9.47
C GLY A 399 20.90 7.80 8.85
N VAL A 400 20.76 7.75 7.52
CA VAL A 400 20.50 6.52 6.75
C VAL A 400 21.66 6.22 5.82
N ASP A 401 22.02 4.95 5.70
CA ASP A 401 23.05 4.48 4.77
C ASP A 401 22.78 3.04 4.28
N ASN A 402 23.57 2.60 3.30
CA ASN A 402 23.43 1.28 2.68
C ASN A 402 23.92 0.10 3.55
N ASN A 403 24.52 0.36 4.72
CA ASN A 403 24.97 -0.69 5.64
C ASN A 403 23.82 -1.17 6.55
N LEU A 404 22.76 -0.39 6.67
CA LEU A 404 21.56 -0.79 7.41
C LEU A 404 20.80 -1.90 6.68
N PRO A 405 20.16 -2.84 7.42
CA PRO A 405 19.32 -3.87 6.81
C PRO A 405 18.12 -3.24 6.10
N ARG A 406 17.59 -3.92 5.08
CA ARG A 406 16.48 -3.40 4.28
C ARG A 406 15.13 -3.42 5.01
N ALA A 407 14.98 -4.31 5.98
CA ALA A 407 13.86 -4.32 6.91
C ALA A 407 14.21 -5.03 8.22
N LEU A 408 13.64 -4.55 9.32
CA LEU A 408 13.61 -5.18 10.65
C LEU A 408 12.24 -4.90 11.29
N LYS A 409 11.89 -5.55 12.40
CA LYS A 409 10.65 -5.22 13.10
C LYS A 409 10.74 -3.82 13.73
N PRO A 410 9.63 -3.10 13.93
CA PRO A 410 9.65 -1.74 14.47
C PRO A 410 10.39 -1.59 15.81
N ASP A 411 10.30 -2.59 16.69
CA ASP A 411 10.99 -2.61 17.98
C ASP A 411 12.50 -2.91 17.89
N GLU A 412 12.95 -3.53 16.79
CA GLU A 412 14.39 -3.72 16.51
C GLU A 412 15.02 -2.44 15.93
N TRP A 413 14.21 -1.59 15.28
CA TRP A 413 14.68 -0.32 14.72
C TRP A 413 14.91 0.76 15.78
N ALA A 414 14.16 0.73 16.88
CA ALA A 414 14.18 1.74 17.93
C ALA A 414 14.16 3.18 17.37
N GLY A 415 13.22 3.49 16.46
CA GLY A 415 13.08 4.85 15.88
C GLY A 415 14.15 5.28 14.89
N GLN A 416 14.78 4.35 14.17
CA GLN A 416 15.75 4.65 13.11
C GLN A 416 15.16 5.55 12.00
N PRO A 417 15.82 6.68 11.64
CA PRO A 417 15.44 7.43 10.45
C PRO A 417 15.34 6.57 9.18
N GLY A 418 14.40 6.91 8.31
CA GLY A 418 14.08 6.12 7.11
C GLY A 418 13.04 5.02 7.33
N THR A 419 12.59 4.78 8.57
CA THR A 419 11.53 3.79 8.85
C THR A 419 10.23 4.47 9.26
N HIS A 420 9.12 3.73 9.15
CA HIS A 420 7.83 4.19 9.65
C HIS A 420 7.89 4.31 11.17
N VAL A 421 7.30 5.37 11.72
CA VAL A 421 7.25 5.57 13.17
C VAL A 421 6.57 4.36 13.84
N PRO A 422 7.14 3.80 14.92
CA PRO A 422 6.51 2.70 15.62
C PRO A 422 5.17 3.15 16.21
N HIS A 423 4.17 2.28 16.13
CA HIS A 423 2.94 2.45 16.89
C HIS A 423 3.24 2.37 18.38
N PHE A 424 2.65 3.29 19.13
CA PHE A 424 2.47 3.18 20.57
C PHE A 424 1.20 3.91 21.01
N TRP A 425 0.65 3.50 22.15
CA TRP A 425 -0.51 4.15 22.77
C TRP A 425 -0.09 5.34 23.62
N VAL A 426 -0.90 6.39 23.52
CA VAL A 426 -0.80 7.59 24.37
C VAL A 426 -2.17 7.96 24.92
N ILE A 427 -2.20 8.68 26.04
CA ILE A 427 -3.42 9.16 26.69
C ILE A 427 -3.42 10.69 26.67
N GLN A 428 -4.53 11.29 26.25
CA GLN A 428 -4.79 12.72 26.40
C GLN A 428 -6.16 12.90 27.05
N ASP A 429 -6.23 13.69 28.13
CA ASP A 429 -7.46 13.96 28.88
C ASP A 429 -8.22 12.66 29.25
N GLY A 430 -7.49 11.62 29.64
CA GLY A 430 -8.04 10.31 30.01
C GLY A 430 -8.46 9.41 28.85
N THR A 431 -8.34 9.87 27.60
CA THR A 431 -8.70 9.10 26.40
C THR A 431 -7.46 8.50 25.74
N PRO A 432 -7.36 7.16 25.61
CA PRO A 432 -6.27 6.53 24.89
C PRO A 432 -6.48 6.63 23.37
N PHE A 433 -5.40 6.90 22.64
CA PHE A 433 -5.36 6.88 21.18
C PHE A 433 -3.95 6.55 20.69
N SER A 434 -3.80 6.24 19.39
CA SER A 434 -2.50 5.93 18.82
C SER A 434 -1.71 7.19 18.50
N ILE A 435 -0.40 7.20 18.76
CA ILE A 435 0.46 8.29 18.26
C ILE A 435 0.34 8.52 16.75
N LEU A 436 0.03 7.46 15.98
CA LEU A 436 -0.17 7.55 14.52
C LEU A 436 -1.28 8.53 14.14
N ASP A 437 -2.27 8.73 15.01
CA ASP A 437 -3.37 9.67 14.80
C ASP A 437 -2.93 11.14 14.88
N ARG A 438 -1.75 11.43 15.45
CA ARG A 438 -1.20 12.79 15.58
C ARG A 438 -0.13 13.14 14.56
N VAL A 439 0.58 12.13 14.06
CA VAL A 439 1.79 12.32 13.24
C VAL A 439 1.52 12.18 11.73
N GLY A 440 0.38 11.60 11.34
CA GLY A 440 -0.07 11.45 9.94
C GLY A 440 -1.09 12.51 9.46
N GLU A 441 -1.22 13.65 10.15
CA GLU A 441 -2.17 14.73 9.85
C GLU A 441 -1.61 15.82 8.91
N ASP A 442 -0.93 15.45 7.82
CA ASP A 442 -0.47 16.39 6.77
C ASP A 442 0.54 17.45 7.24
N SER A 443 1.28 17.16 8.30
CA SER A 443 2.25 18.07 8.87
C SER A 443 3.51 17.34 9.30
N TRP A 444 4.64 18.01 9.12
CA TRP A 444 5.88 17.64 9.77
C TRP A 444 5.69 17.72 11.28
N THR A 445 6.07 16.67 12.00
CA THR A 445 5.81 16.58 13.45
C THR A 445 7.09 16.23 14.19
N LEU A 446 7.45 17.04 15.18
CA LEU A 446 8.55 16.77 16.09
C LEU A 446 8.00 16.15 17.38
N LEU A 447 8.45 14.94 17.72
CA LEU A 447 8.16 14.26 18.97
C LEU A 447 9.32 14.40 19.95
N SER A 448 9.03 14.76 21.20
CA SER A 448 10.02 14.79 22.30
C SER A 448 9.34 14.68 23.66
N GLU A 449 10.09 14.34 24.70
CA GLU A 449 9.64 14.54 26.09
C GLU A 449 9.96 15.95 26.60
N SER A 450 11.08 16.52 26.16
CA SER A 450 11.44 17.88 26.56
C SER A 450 10.49 18.91 25.93
N ALA A 451 9.84 19.69 26.80
CA ALA A 451 8.99 20.82 26.44
C ALA A 451 9.74 21.97 25.75
N GLU A 452 11.07 22.05 25.92
CA GLU A 452 11.91 23.09 25.34
C GLU A 452 11.89 23.07 23.81
N TRP A 453 11.70 21.90 23.20
CA TRP A 453 11.53 21.75 21.75
C TRP A 453 10.33 22.53 21.20
N GLY A 454 9.32 22.84 22.03
CA GLY A 454 8.19 23.67 21.61
C GLY A 454 8.62 25.09 21.25
N ASN A 455 9.55 25.68 22.03
CA ASN A 455 10.11 27.01 21.72
C ASN A 455 10.99 26.96 20.48
N VAL A 456 11.76 25.88 20.30
CA VAL A 456 12.61 25.64 19.13
C VAL A 456 11.77 25.55 17.86
N VAL A 457 10.69 24.76 17.89
CA VAL A 457 9.73 24.63 16.78
C VAL A 457 9.07 25.97 16.46
N ALA A 458 8.65 26.72 17.47
CA ALA A 458 8.09 28.06 17.28
C ALA A 458 9.09 28.98 16.57
N GLN A 459 10.37 28.95 16.96
CA GLN A 459 11.43 29.74 16.33
C GLN A 459 11.69 29.32 14.87
N VAL A 460 11.77 28.02 14.57
CA VAL A 460 11.99 27.53 13.20
C VAL A 460 10.79 27.84 12.30
N ASN A 461 9.57 27.82 12.84
CA ASN A 461 8.37 28.19 12.10
C ASN A 461 8.36 29.69 11.71
N LEU A 462 9.10 30.56 12.40
CA LEU A 462 9.23 31.97 12.02
C LEU A 462 10.01 32.09 10.70
N GLY A 463 9.27 32.28 9.60
CA GLY A 463 9.86 32.52 8.27
C GLY A 463 10.05 31.25 7.42
N SER A 464 9.71 30.07 7.94
CA SER A 464 9.72 28.82 7.18
C SER A 464 8.45 28.63 6.36
N THR A 465 8.60 28.20 5.11
CA THR A 465 7.47 27.74 4.26
C THR A 465 6.93 26.38 4.67
N VAL A 466 7.74 25.59 5.39
CA VAL A 466 7.39 24.28 5.95
C VAL A 466 7.12 24.46 7.45
N THR A 467 5.87 24.24 7.84
CA THR A 467 5.42 24.35 9.23
C THR A 467 5.59 23.01 9.95
N LEU A 468 6.15 23.07 11.16
CA LEU A 468 6.30 21.94 12.07
C LEU A 468 5.27 22.01 13.19
N LYS A 469 4.71 20.87 13.58
CA LYS A 469 4.00 20.68 14.85
C LYS A 469 4.97 20.10 15.89
N HIS A 470 4.76 20.42 17.16
CA HIS A 470 5.43 19.77 18.28
C HIS A 470 4.41 18.96 19.08
N VAL A 471 4.75 17.73 19.43
CA VAL A 471 3.99 16.92 20.39
C VAL A 471 4.93 16.51 21.51
N CYS A 472 4.66 17.04 22.71
CA CYS A 472 5.43 16.78 23.91
C CYS A 472 4.85 15.59 24.68
N ILE A 473 5.57 14.47 24.69
CA ILE A 473 5.25 13.31 25.53
C ILE A 473 5.48 13.69 27.01
N GLY A 474 4.56 13.31 27.88
CA GLY A 474 4.53 13.71 29.29
C GLY A 474 3.85 15.04 29.58
N ARG A 475 3.65 15.91 28.58
CA ARG A 475 2.93 17.20 28.73
C ARG A 475 1.64 17.25 27.91
N ASP A 476 1.75 17.11 26.60
CA ASP A 476 0.61 17.21 25.67
C ASP A 476 -0.16 15.89 25.62
N VAL A 477 0.56 14.77 25.75
CA VAL A 477 0.03 13.40 25.81
C VAL A 477 0.88 12.57 26.77
N GLN A 478 0.31 11.57 27.44
CA GLN A 478 1.03 10.64 28.30
C GLN A 478 1.34 9.35 27.57
N PHE A 479 2.56 8.83 27.69
CA PHE A 479 2.91 7.51 27.13
C PHE A 479 2.19 6.41 27.91
N ALA A 480 1.59 5.43 27.23
CA ALA A 480 0.68 4.45 27.84
C ALA A 480 1.08 2.98 27.66
N ASP A 481 2.12 2.70 26.87
CA ASP A 481 2.59 1.34 26.63
C ASP A 481 3.60 0.87 27.70
N GLU A 482 3.85 -0.45 27.72
CA GLU A 482 4.97 -1.01 28.44
C GLU A 482 6.31 -0.52 27.85
N GLY A 483 7.26 -0.18 28.72
CA GLY A 483 8.54 0.41 28.34
C GLY A 483 8.50 1.93 28.39
N SER A 484 9.24 2.58 27.50
CA SER A 484 9.41 4.03 27.52
C SER A 484 9.46 4.64 26.12
N PHE A 485 9.15 5.95 26.05
CA PHE A 485 9.29 6.71 24.80
C PHE A 485 10.74 6.72 24.30
N GLN A 486 11.69 6.81 25.23
CA GLN A 486 13.13 6.83 24.97
C GLN A 486 13.59 5.54 24.28
N GLU A 487 13.16 4.38 24.77
CA GLU A 487 13.48 3.08 24.15
C GLU A 487 12.79 2.93 22.79
N THR A 488 11.53 3.35 22.68
CA THR A 488 10.71 3.23 21.47
C THR A 488 11.31 4.01 20.29
N LEU A 489 11.78 5.25 20.53
CA LEU A 489 12.37 6.10 19.50
C LEU A 489 13.91 6.20 19.55
N GLY A 490 14.56 5.53 20.49
CA GLY A 490 16.02 5.56 20.66
C GLY A 490 16.57 6.96 20.95
N VAL A 491 15.89 7.72 21.82
CA VAL A 491 16.23 9.09 22.25
C VAL A 491 16.40 9.17 23.77
N SER A 492 17.05 10.23 24.28
CA SER A 492 17.04 10.56 25.71
C SER A 492 15.85 11.47 26.06
N ALA A 493 15.71 11.84 27.34
CA ALA A 493 14.71 12.81 27.81
C ALA A 493 14.80 14.19 27.13
N THR A 494 15.97 14.57 26.60
CA THR A 494 16.15 15.85 25.86
C THR A 494 16.16 15.65 24.35
N GLY A 495 16.20 14.41 23.86
CA GLY A 495 16.22 14.09 22.44
C GLY A 495 14.88 14.34 21.75
N ALA A 496 14.89 14.22 20.42
CA ALA A 496 13.70 14.39 19.60
C ALA A 496 13.75 13.57 18.30
N SER A 497 12.58 13.32 17.72
CA SER A 497 12.40 12.68 16.42
C SER A 497 11.49 13.53 15.53
N LEU A 498 11.95 13.82 14.31
CA LEU A 498 11.20 14.57 13.30
C LEU A 498 10.57 13.59 12.31
N LEU A 499 9.26 13.69 12.15
CA LEU A 499 8.44 12.85 11.30
C LEU A 499 7.97 13.62 10.07
N ARG A 500 7.99 12.94 8.91
CA ARG A 500 7.37 13.39 7.66
C ARG A 500 5.84 13.30 7.73
N PRO A 501 5.13 13.99 6.81
CA PRO A 501 3.68 13.88 6.68
C PRO A 501 3.15 12.45 6.42
N ASP A 502 3.98 11.55 5.88
CA ASP A 502 3.65 10.13 5.66
C ASP A 502 4.02 9.21 6.83
N GLY A 503 4.37 9.78 8.00
CA GLY A 503 4.68 9.03 9.22
C GLY A 503 6.07 8.40 9.27
N TYR A 504 6.95 8.69 8.31
CA TYR A 504 8.34 8.22 8.34
C TYR A 504 9.25 9.15 9.15
N ILE A 505 10.18 8.57 9.90
CA ILE A 505 11.15 9.33 10.69
C ILE A 505 12.19 9.93 9.75
N ALA A 506 12.16 11.25 9.55
CA ALA A 506 13.10 11.98 8.69
C ALA A 506 14.46 12.17 9.36
N TRP A 507 14.44 12.44 10.65
CA TRP A 507 15.62 12.74 11.45
C TRP A 507 15.37 12.45 12.93
N ARG A 508 16.45 12.20 13.67
CA ARG A 508 16.42 12.01 15.12
C ARG A 508 17.70 12.54 15.74
N THR A 509 17.60 13.12 16.95
CA THR A 509 18.74 13.37 17.83
C THR A 509 18.56 12.69 19.18
N LYS A 510 19.63 12.08 19.70
CA LYS A 510 19.61 11.42 21.01
C LYS A 510 19.46 12.43 22.15
N GLU A 511 20.11 13.58 22.05
CA GLU A 511 20.08 14.65 23.05
C GLU A 511 19.84 15.98 22.35
N MET A 512 19.37 16.99 23.09
CA MET A 512 19.22 18.32 22.55
C MET A 512 20.60 18.90 22.17
N PRO A 513 20.83 19.31 20.91
CA PRO A 513 22.09 19.88 20.51
C PRO A 513 22.26 21.29 21.09
N ALA A 514 23.50 21.78 21.18
CA ALA A 514 23.81 23.09 21.78
C ALA A 514 23.11 24.28 21.11
N ASN A 515 22.79 24.19 19.81
CA ASN A 515 22.00 25.19 19.08
C ASN A 515 20.81 24.51 18.39
N PRO A 516 19.72 24.24 19.13
CA PRO A 516 18.63 23.39 18.65
C PRO A 516 17.81 24.04 17.53
N ALA A 517 17.63 25.35 17.56
CA ALA A 517 16.89 26.06 16.50
C ALA A 517 17.63 26.02 15.16
N LYS A 518 18.94 26.31 15.16
CA LYS A 518 19.74 26.20 13.94
C LYS A 518 19.79 24.77 13.43
N CYS A 519 20.05 23.81 14.31
CA CYS A 519 20.11 22.40 13.93
C CYS A 519 18.80 21.92 13.29
N LEU A 520 17.65 22.24 13.90
CA LEU A 520 16.35 21.85 13.37
C LEU A 520 16.03 22.56 12.05
N ASP A 521 16.41 23.84 11.90
CA ASP A 521 16.21 24.59 10.66
C ASP A 521 17.04 24.01 9.49
N ASP A 522 18.30 23.67 9.74
CA ASP A 522 19.20 23.03 8.77
C ASP A 522 18.64 21.66 8.36
N VAL A 523 18.20 20.86 9.34
CA VAL A 523 17.57 19.55 9.11
C VAL A 523 16.33 19.68 8.23
N VAL A 524 15.38 20.55 8.59
CA VAL A 524 14.13 20.74 7.84
C VAL A 524 14.40 21.28 6.44
N THR A 525 15.38 22.18 6.29
CA THR A 525 15.80 22.68 4.97
C THR A 525 16.22 21.53 4.06
N GLN A 526 17.02 20.60 4.58
CA GLN A 526 17.48 19.44 3.84
C GLN A 526 16.35 18.44 3.55
N VAL A 527 15.72 17.90 4.60
CA VAL A 527 14.80 16.74 4.44
C VAL A 527 13.47 17.11 3.80
N ALA A 528 13.03 18.37 3.94
CA ALA A 528 11.83 18.88 3.28
C ALA A 528 12.14 19.55 1.94
N PHE A 529 13.40 19.61 1.51
CA PHE A 529 13.83 20.33 0.30
C PHE A 529 13.27 21.76 0.28
N ARG A 530 13.35 22.44 1.43
CA ARG A 530 12.60 23.67 1.68
C ARG A 530 13.06 24.76 0.73
N VAL A 531 12.12 25.38 0.03
CA VAL A 531 12.40 26.58 -0.77
C VAL A 531 12.55 27.76 0.18
N ASN A 532 13.71 28.42 0.15
CA ASN A 532 13.93 29.62 0.96
C ASN A 532 12.98 30.74 0.52
N SER A 533 12.35 31.40 1.49
CA SER A 533 11.38 32.48 1.30
C SER A 533 11.98 33.80 0.76
N ARG A 534 13.09 33.74 0.00
CA ARG A 534 13.74 34.89 -0.63
C ARG A 534 14.17 34.59 -2.07
N GLN A 535 13.25 34.83 -3.00
CA GLN A 535 13.49 35.48 -4.31
C GLN A 535 12.14 35.53 -5.05
N ASN A 536 11.37 36.58 -4.75
CA ASN A 536 10.45 37.21 -5.70
C ASN A 536 10.62 38.72 -5.51
#